data_AF-A0A162NE67-F1
#
_entry.id   AF-A0A162NE67-F1
#
_cell.length_a   1.000
_cell.length_b   1.000
_cell.length_c   1.000
_cell.angle_alpha   90.00
_cell.angle_beta   90.00
_cell.angle_gamma   90.00
#
_symmetry.space_group_name_H-M   'P 1'
#
loop_
_entity.id
_entity.type
_entity.pdbx_description
1 polymer ?
#
loop_
_entity_poly.entity_id
_entity_poly.type
_entity_poly.pdbx_seq_one_letter_code
_entity_poly.pdbx_strand_id
1 'polypeptide(L)' 'MYLKKDLEVFKEKIENKSKEESKEKKQHLSLYLDEKVVEAIKKKAAKKGYNGYKKFAEDILSAEVKEDIEE' A
#
# COMPACT_ATOMS: atom_id res chain seq x y z
N MET A 1 -39.68 5.49 8.97
CA MET A 1 -38.56 6.45 8.96
C MET A 1 -37.26 5.65 8.85
N TYR A 2 -36.97 5.06 7.67
CA TYR A 2 -35.86 4.09 7.51
C TYR A 2 -34.71 4.58 6.62
N LEU A 3 -34.85 5.73 5.96
CA LEU A 3 -33.89 6.19 4.95
C LEU A 3 -32.45 6.43 5.43
N LYS A 4 -32.24 6.84 6.70
CA LYS A 4 -30.90 7.21 7.19
C LYS A 4 -30.02 6.00 7.51
N LYS A 5 -30.59 4.96 8.13
CA LYS A 5 -29.84 3.74 8.49
C LYS A 5 -29.41 2.95 7.26
N ASP A 6 -30.27 2.83 6.26
CA ASP A 6 -29.94 2.18 4.99
C ASP A 6 -28.79 2.88 4.26
N LEU A 7 -28.70 4.21 4.35
CA LEU A 7 -27.63 5.00 3.73
C LEU A 7 -26.26 4.79 4.39
N GLU A 8 -26.22 4.65 5.72
CA GLU A 8 -25.00 4.32 6.46
C GLU A 8 -24.50 2.91 6.13
N VAL A 9 -25.41 1.92 6.10
CA VAL A 9 -25.07 0.53 5.72
C VAL A 9 -24.56 0.47 4.27
N PHE A 10 -25.15 1.25 3.36
CA PHE A 10 -24.71 1.27 1.97
C PHE A 10 -23.32 1.90 1.81
N LYS A 11 -23.01 2.97 2.56
CA LYS A 11 -21.66 3.56 2.60
C LYS A 11 -20.62 2.58 3.15
N GLU A 12 -20.93 1.89 4.24
CA GLU A 12 -20.01 0.91 4.84
C GLU A 12 -19.75 -0.27 3.90
N LYS A 13 -20.77 -0.71 3.15
CA LYS A 13 -20.65 -1.79 2.16
C LYS A 13 -19.81 -1.39 0.94
N ILE A 14 -19.98 -0.16 0.44
CA ILE A 14 -19.15 0.39 -0.65
C ILE A 14 -17.70 0.56 -0.20
N GLU A 15 -17.47 1.09 1.00
CA GLU A 15 -16.13 1.30 1.54
C GLU A 15 -15.39 -0.03 1.74
N ASN A 16 -16.06 -1.06 2.27
CA ASN A 16 -15.49 -2.39 2.42
C ASN A 16 -15.19 -3.05 1.07
N LYS A 17 -16.10 -2.96 0.09
CA LYS A 17 -15.86 -3.49 -1.25
C LYS A 17 -14.68 -2.82 -1.95
N SER A 18 -14.54 -1.51 -1.83
CA SER A 18 -13.42 -0.76 -2.41
C SER A 18 -12.07 -1.09 -1.73
N LYS A 19 -12.07 -1.35 -0.42
CA LYS A 19 -10.90 -1.86 0.32
C LYS A 19 -10.52 -3.29 -0.08
N GLU A 20 -11.50 -4.11 -0.48
CA GLU A 20 -11.29 -5.48 -0.96
C GLU A 20 -10.69 -5.48 -2.38
N GLU A 21 -11.28 -4.71 -3.31
CA GLU A 21 -10.75 -4.56 -4.69
C GLU A 21 -9.33 -3.97 -4.71
N SER A 22 -9.00 -3.06 -3.79
CA SER A 22 -7.65 -2.46 -3.68
C SER A 22 -6.59 -3.43 -3.16
N LYS A 23 -7.00 -4.50 -2.46
CA LYS A 23 -6.11 -5.58 -2.01
C LYS A 23 -5.98 -6.67 -3.06
N GLU A 24 -7.02 -6.90 -3.86
CA GLU A 24 -7.09 -7.98 -4.86
C GLU A 24 -6.01 -7.90 -5.95
N LYS A 25 -5.49 -6.70 -6.26
CA LYS A 25 -4.47 -6.51 -7.32
C LYS A 25 -3.03 -6.44 -6.81
N LYS A 26 -2.78 -6.57 -5.50
CA LYS A 26 -1.42 -6.50 -4.95
C LYS A 26 -0.79 -7.88 -4.86
N GLN A 27 0.31 -8.09 -5.58
CA GLN A 27 1.10 -9.31 -5.48
C GLN A 27 2.05 -9.24 -4.28
N HIS A 28 2.20 -10.36 -3.56
CA HIS A 28 3.14 -10.46 -2.45
C HIS A 28 4.55 -10.82 -2.96
N LEU A 29 5.52 -9.93 -2.72
CA LEU A 29 6.92 -10.14 -3.06
C LEU A 29 7.75 -10.40 -1.80
N SER A 30 8.42 -11.55 -1.73
CA SER A 30 9.40 -11.86 -0.69
C SER A 30 10.81 -11.66 -1.24
N LEU A 31 11.54 -10.69 -0.69
CA LEU A 31 12.93 -10.42 -1.03
C LEU A 31 13.83 -10.76 0.17
N TYR A 32 14.90 -11.49 -0.08
CA TYR A 32 15.98 -11.67 0.90
C TYR A 32 17.02 -10.58 0.66
N LEU A 33 17.23 -9.74 1.67
CA LEU A 33 18.18 -8.64 1.65
C LEU A 33 19.14 -8.77 2.82
N ASP A 34 20.34 -8.25 2.65
CA ASP A 34 21.31 -8.12 3.75
C ASP A 34 20.72 -7.26 4.88
N GLU A 35 21.01 -7.64 6.13
CA GLU A 35 20.49 -6.97 7.32
C GLU A 35 20.83 -5.46 7.32
N LYS A 36 22.04 -5.10 6.89
CA LYS A 36 22.50 -3.70 6.83
C LYS A 36 21.68 -2.88 5.85
N VAL A 37 21.26 -3.51 4.75
CA VAL A 37 20.40 -2.87 3.74
C VAL A 37 19.02 -2.62 4.33
N VAL A 38 18.43 -3.61 5.01
CA VAL A 38 17.12 -3.46 5.67
C VAL A 38 17.16 -2.37 6.74
N GLU A 39 18.21 -2.29 7.55
CA GLU A 39 18.38 -1.22 8.54
C GLU A 39 18.51 0.17 7.90
N ALA A 40 19.29 0.29 6.82
CA ALA A 40 19.44 1.53 6.09
C ALA A 40 18.10 2.00 5.49
N ILE A 41 17.30 1.08 4.94
CA ILE A 41 15.95 1.34 4.41
C ILE A 41 15.04 1.82 5.55
N LYS A 42 15.04 1.16 6.71
CA LYS A 42 14.25 1.59 7.88
C LYS A 42 14.62 3.02 8.33
N LYS A 43 15.91 3.33 8.42
CA LYS A 43 16.40 4.67 8.80
C LYS A 43 15.98 5.73 7.77
N LYS A 44 16.11 5.45 6.47
CA LYS A 44 15.68 6.36 5.39
C LYS A 44 14.17 6.57 5.38
N ALA A 45 13.39 5.50 5.55
CA ALA A 45 11.93 5.56 5.61
C ALA A 45 11.45 6.45 6.76
N ALA A 46 12.03 6.29 7.96
CA ALA A 46 11.71 7.10 9.13
C ALA A 46 12.06 8.59 8.90
N LYS A 47 13.23 8.88 8.31
CA LYS A 47 13.63 10.26 7.98
C LYS A 47 12.66 10.95 6.99
N LYS A 48 12.09 10.19 6.06
CA LYS A 48 11.10 10.70 5.10
C LYS A 48 9.66 10.71 5.64
N GLY A 49 9.42 10.25 6.87
CA GLY A 49 8.08 10.23 7.47
C GLY A 49 7.16 9.10 6.98
N TYR A 50 7.71 8.03 6.38
CA TYR A 50 6.88 6.89 5.96
C TYR A 50 6.41 6.09 7.17
N ASN A 51 5.14 5.66 7.15
CA ASN A 51 4.59 4.74 8.14
C ASN A 51 5.03 3.29 7.82
N GLY A 52 6.31 3.01 8.07
CA GLY A 52 6.94 1.71 7.84
C GLY A 52 7.82 1.65 6.59
N TYR A 53 8.84 0.78 6.64
CA TYR A 53 9.85 0.66 5.59
C TYR A 53 9.37 -0.06 4.32
N LYS A 54 8.29 -0.86 4.42
CA LYS A 54 7.74 -1.61 3.27
C LYS A 54 7.16 -0.68 2.20
N LYS A 55 6.39 0.34 2.60
CA LYS A 55 5.83 1.32 1.66
C LYS A 55 6.93 2.15 0.99
N PHE A 56 8.00 2.44 1.73
CA PHE A 56 9.17 3.10 1.18
C PHE A 56 9.92 2.22 0.15
N ALA A 57 10.05 0.92 0.42
CA ALA A 57 10.65 -0.02 -0.54
C ALA A 57 9.77 -0.19 -1.79
N GLU A 58 8.45 -0.29 -1.63
CA GLU A 58 7.48 -0.33 -2.75
C GLU A 58 7.60 0.93 -3.63
N ASP A 59 7.71 2.11 -3.02
CA ASP A 59 7.84 3.39 -3.73
C ASP A 59 9.14 3.50 -4.53
N ILE A 60 10.27 3.03 -3.97
CA ILE A 60 11.55 2.98 -4.69
C ILE A 60 11.47 2.02 -5.87
N LEU A 61 10.98 0.79 -5.64
CA LEU A 61 10.86 -0.20 -6.69
C LEU A 61 9.94 0.30 -7.80
N SER A 62 8.78 0.88 -7.43
CA SER A 62 7.82 1.44 -8.37
C SER A 62 8.41 2.58 -9.17
N ALA A 63 9.22 3.46 -8.56
CA ALA A 63 9.86 4.56 -9.28
C ALA A 63 10.88 4.06 -10.32
N GLU A 64 11.64 3.01 -9.98
CA GLU A 64 12.62 2.39 -10.87
C GLU A 64 11.94 1.70 -12.06
N VAL A 65 10.86 0.95 -11.82
CA VAL A 65 10.16 0.23 -12.90
C VAL A 65 9.10 1.08 -13.61
N LYS A 66 8.88 2.32 -13.18
CA LYS A 66 7.81 3.18 -13.74
C LYS A 66 7.98 3.44 -15.22
N GLU A 67 9.22 3.59 -15.67
CA GLU A 67 9.57 3.86 -17.07
C GLU A 67 9.25 2.66 -17.98
N ASP A 68 9.30 1.44 -17.44
CA ASP A 68 8.96 0.20 -18.16
C ASP A 68 7.47 -0.19 -18.06
N ILE A 69 6.65 0.59 -17.34
CA ILE A 69 5.19 0.37 -17.18
C ILE A 69 4.38 1.24 -18.17
N GLU A 70 5.01 1.96 -19.10
CA GLU A 70 4.30 2.55 -20.25
C GLU A 70 3.85 1.46 -21.25
N GLU A 71 2.65 0.91 -21.01
CA GLU A 71 1.78 0.27 -22.03
C GLU A 71 0.29 0.54 -21.73
#